data_AF-A0A4Y7SGU4-F1
#
_entry.id   AF-A0A4Y7SGU4-F1
#
_cell.length_a   1.000
_cell.length_b   1.000
_cell.length_c   1.000
_cell.angle_alpha   90.00
_cell.angle_beta   90.00
_cell.angle_gamma   90.00
#
_symmetry.space_group_name_H-M   'P 1'
#
loop_
_entity.id
_entity.type
_entity.pdbx_description
1 polymer ?
#
loop_
_entity_poly.entity_id
_entity_poly.type
_entity_poly.pdbx_seq_one_letter_code
_entity_poly.pdbx_strand_id
1 'polypeptide(L)'
;MPPTPSPNPSRRSVGDDDPEAELDLLMAGGTTSDETGNLADIFNANNSLESSRTNGVLHARRLATRIGLAPYGQRELEKFVTETNADRTLLLYARVLQLDQKVSAIAIATGKYTVSEALMDNIQKCSFAVLLSPKLGYYKKGAVPVKRVLAVLTHLNVNPPDIATNYHVYKEIKKAVNHQLTQQRSTIKKELKSSVDKNKSIYELAVSLVEDTKCVTNFDLYFGRV
;
A
#
# COMPACT_ATOMS: atom_id res chain seq x y z
N MET A 1 -12.28 -33.70 -25.21
CA MET A 1 -10.80 -33.59 -25.20
C MET A 1 -10.36 -33.20 -23.79
N PRO A 2 -9.88 -34.16 -22.99
CA PRO A 2 -9.27 -33.89 -21.69
C PRO A 2 -7.74 -33.73 -21.80
N PRO A 3 -7.09 -32.85 -21.02
CA PRO A 3 -5.63 -32.80 -20.95
C PRO A 3 -5.08 -33.89 -20.03
N THR A 4 -4.11 -34.66 -20.54
CA THR A 4 -3.35 -35.68 -19.82
C THR A 4 -2.14 -35.09 -19.09
N PRO A 5 -1.62 -35.78 -18.05
CA PRO A 5 -0.72 -35.24 -17.04
C PRO A 5 0.77 -35.31 -17.42
N SER A 6 1.54 -34.38 -16.86
CA SER A 6 3.02 -34.32 -16.93
C SER A 6 3.69 -35.46 -16.14
N PRO A 7 4.77 -36.07 -16.65
CA PRO A 7 5.62 -36.96 -15.86
C PRO A 7 6.93 -36.26 -15.45
N ASN A 8 7.16 -36.19 -14.14
CA ASN A 8 8.48 -36.23 -13.50
C ASN A 8 8.67 -37.70 -13.08
N PRO A 9 9.82 -38.40 -13.27
CA PRO A 9 11.01 -38.14 -12.43
C PRO A 9 12.37 -38.61 -13.03
N SER A 10 13.50 -38.12 -12.50
CA SER A 10 14.79 -38.86 -12.48
C SER A 10 15.63 -38.36 -11.31
N ARG A 11 15.76 -39.14 -10.24
CA ARG A 11 16.72 -40.23 -10.00
C ARG A 11 17.97 -39.68 -9.30
N ARG A 12 17.91 -39.70 -7.96
CA ARG A 12 19.07 -39.56 -7.08
C ARG A 12 19.98 -40.77 -7.30
N SER A 13 21.22 -40.55 -7.73
CA SER A 13 22.31 -41.49 -7.56
C SER A 13 23.15 -41.02 -6.37
N VAL A 14 23.18 -41.87 -5.37
CA VAL A 14 24.17 -41.91 -4.29
C VAL A 14 25.52 -42.26 -4.92
N GLY A 15 26.55 -41.52 -4.55
CA GLY A 15 27.94 -41.79 -4.87
C GLY A 15 28.77 -41.26 -3.71
N ASP A 16 29.14 -42.19 -2.82
CA ASP A 16 30.22 -42.05 -1.86
C ASP A 16 31.53 -41.86 -2.63
N ASP A 17 32.31 -40.83 -2.30
CA ASP A 17 33.74 -40.75 -2.64
C ASP A 17 34.46 -39.97 -1.54
N ASP A 18 35.54 -40.58 -1.06
CA ASP A 18 36.29 -40.35 0.17
C ASP A 18 36.97 -38.96 0.30
N PRO A 19 37.10 -38.41 1.53
CA PRO A 19 37.82 -37.17 1.79
C PRO A 19 39.33 -37.32 2.12
N GLU A 20 39.99 -38.44 1.82
CA GLU A 20 41.39 -38.68 2.27
C GLU A 20 42.49 -38.66 1.17
N ALA A 21 42.32 -37.88 0.10
CA ALA A 21 43.33 -37.81 -0.98
C ALA A 21 43.73 -36.40 -1.44
N GLU A 22 43.61 -35.37 -0.59
CA GLU A 22 44.17 -34.03 -0.87
C GLU A 22 45.11 -33.51 0.25
N LEU A 23 45.87 -34.42 0.89
CA LEU A 23 46.77 -34.06 2.00
C LEU A 23 48.26 -34.25 1.71
N ASP A 24 48.68 -34.41 0.44
CA ASP A 24 50.07 -34.74 0.11
C ASP A 24 50.70 -33.93 -1.04
N LEU A 25 50.16 -32.75 -1.36
CA LEU A 25 50.71 -31.87 -2.41
C LEU A 25 50.94 -30.43 -1.94
N LEU A 26 51.47 -30.24 -0.73
CA LEU A 26 51.89 -28.92 -0.24
C LEU A 26 53.25 -28.91 0.50
N MET A 27 53.99 -30.02 0.51
CA MET A 27 55.24 -30.20 1.28
C MET A 27 56.53 -30.23 0.42
N ALA A 28 56.56 -29.55 -0.73
CA ALA A 28 57.80 -29.41 -1.52
C ALA A 28 57.95 -27.99 -2.08
N GLY A 29 58.64 -27.13 -1.32
CA GLY A 29 58.92 -25.76 -1.72
C GLY A 29 59.82 -25.02 -0.74
N GLY A 30 61.01 -25.56 -0.49
CA GLY A 30 62.04 -24.83 0.23
C GLY A 30 62.54 -23.64 -0.59
N THR A 31 62.30 -22.43 -0.09
CA THR A 31 63.16 -21.27 -0.34
C THR A 31 63.40 -20.59 1.00
N THR A 32 64.64 -20.67 1.46
CA THR A 32 65.19 -19.92 2.58
C THR A 32 65.11 -18.44 2.26
N SER A 33 64.33 -17.68 3.02
CA SER A 33 64.47 -16.23 3.09
C SER A 33 64.39 -15.80 4.55
N ASP A 34 65.55 -15.33 5.01
CA ASP A 34 65.86 -14.57 6.21
C ASP A 34 64.68 -14.16 7.10
N GLU A 35 64.58 -14.84 8.24
CA GLU A 35 63.84 -14.42 9.43
C GLU A 35 64.53 -13.22 10.09
N THR A 36 64.27 -12.03 9.55
CA THR A 36 64.15 -10.82 10.39
C THR A 36 62.87 -10.13 9.98
N GLY A 37 61.75 -10.68 10.46
CA GLY A 37 60.45 -10.02 10.41
C GLY A 37 60.57 -8.66 11.05
N ASN A 38 60.61 -7.63 10.21
CA ASN A 38 60.78 -6.26 10.59
C ASN A 38 59.55 -5.88 11.45
N LEU A 39 59.72 -5.80 12.78
CA LEU A 39 58.68 -5.35 13.71
C LEU A 39 58.04 -4.03 13.22
N ALA A 40 58.82 -3.19 12.55
CA ALA A 40 58.37 -1.96 11.89
C ALA A 40 57.25 -2.17 10.86
N ASP A 41 57.22 -3.28 10.11
CA ASP A 41 56.21 -3.53 9.08
C ASP A 41 54.86 -3.96 9.67
N ILE A 42 54.87 -4.66 10.81
CA ILE A 42 53.64 -4.97 11.59
C ILE A 42 53.08 -3.69 12.23
N PHE A 43 53.94 -2.84 12.78
CA PHE A 43 53.53 -1.54 13.33
C PHE A 43 53.01 -0.59 12.23
N ASN A 44 53.59 -0.60 11.03
CA ASN A 44 53.11 0.20 9.90
C ASN A 44 51.78 -0.31 9.32
N ALA A 45 51.60 -1.63 9.22
CA ALA A 45 50.34 -2.24 8.78
C ALA A 45 49.19 -1.92 9.76
N ASN A 46 49.47 -1.99 11.07
CA ASN A 46 48.49 -1.62 12.10
C ASN A 46 48.15 -0.13 12.08
N ASN A 47 49.14 0.76 11.92
CA ASN A 47 48.89 2.20 11.77
C ASN A 47 48.08 2.54 10.50
N SER A 48 48.29 1.82 9.40
CA SER A 48 47.53 1.96 8.15
C SER A 48 46.08 1.48 8.32
N LEU A 49 45.86 0.36 9.01
CA LEU A 49 44.53 -0.19 9.28
C LEU A 49 43.72 0.72 10.22
N GLU A 50 44.36 1.27 11.26
CA GLU A 50 43.73 2.24 12.17
C GLU A 50 43.42 3.57 11.48
N SER A 51 44.33 4.06 10.62
CA SER A 51 44.09 5.24 9.79
C SER A 51 42.94 5.03 8.79
N SER A 52 42.83 3.82 8.22
CA SER A 52 41.72 3.44 7.34
C SER A 52 40.38 3.38 8.09
N ARG A 53 40.39 2.85 9.32
CA ARG A 53 39.22 2.79 10.21
C ARG A 53 38.73 4.17 10.63
N THR A 54 39.63 5.08 11.01
CA THR A 54 39.28 6.46 11.39
C THR A 54 38.71 7.25 10.20
N ASN A 55 39.28 7.08 9.01
CA ASN A 55 38.75 7.67 7.77
C ASN A 55 37.36 7.11 7.40
N GLY A 56 37.16 5.80 7.58
CA GLY A 56 35.87 5.16 7.38
C GLY A 56 34.77 5.70 8.30
N VAL A 57 35.07 5.86 9.59
CA VAL A 57 34.14 6.43 10.58
C VAL A 57 33.81 7.90 10.25
N LEU A 58 34.81 8.70 9.87
CA LEU A 58 34.58 10.09 9.45
C LEU A 58 33.67 10.17 8.21
N HIS A 59 33.87 9.28 7.24
CA HIS A 59 33.03 9.20 6.05
C HIS A 59 31.60 8.78 6.39
N ALA A 60 31.42 7.78 7.25
CA ALA A 60 30.12 7.34 7.75
C ALA A 60 29.34 8.50 8.40
N ARG A 61 30.01 9.27 9.26
CA ARG A 61 29.38 10.41 9.96
C ARG A 61 28.94 11.52 9.00
N ARG A 62 29.77 11.84 8.00
CA ARG A 62 29.41 12.81 6.93
C ARG A 62 28.21 12.33 6.12
N LEU A 63 28.17 11.05 5.79
CA LEU A 63 27.06 10.45 5.04
C LEU A 63 25.77 10.45 5.87
N ALA A 64 25.84 10.06 7.14
CA ALA A 64 24.67 10.04 8.02
C ALA A 64 24.09 11.44 8.24
N THR A 65 24.95 12.47 8.34
CA THR A 65 24.53 13.88 8.42
C THR A 65 23.85 14.32 7.12
N ARG A 66 24.37 13.90 5.96
CA ARG A 66 23.78 14.22 4.64
C ARG A 66 22.40 13.61 4.45
N ILE A 67 22.18 12.38 4.92
CA ILE A 67 20.88 11.68 4.80
C ILE A 67 19.93 12.05 5.94
N GLY A 68 20.40 12.77 6.96
CA GLY A 68 19.57 13.20 8.10
C GLY A 68 19.21 12.05 9.05
N LEU A 69 20.12 11.08 9.23
CA LEU A 69 19.90 9.97 10.16
C LEU A 69 19.85 10.46 11.61
N ALA A 70 18.89 9.94 12.37
CA ALA A 70 18.77 10.13 13.82
C ALA A 70 20.06 9.70 14.55
N PRO A 71 20.39 10.27 15.73
CA PRO A 71 21.64 10.01 16.44
C PRO A 71 21.87 8.53 16.78
N TYR A 72 20.81 7.75 16.94
CA TYR A 72 20.89 6.29 17.09
C TYR A 72 21.40 5.60 15.81
N GLY A 73 20.86 5.98 14.63
CA GLY A 73 21.28 5.44 13.34
C GLY A 73 22.71 5.84 12.95
N GLN A 74 23.19 6.99 13.43
CA GLN A 74 24.59 7.40 13.25
C GLN A 74 25.55 6.45 13.95
N ARG A 75 25.28 6.10 15.22
CA ARG A 75 26.11 5.16 15.99
C ARG A 75 26.11 3.75 15.39
N GLU A 76 24.97 3.28 14.89
CA GLU A 76 24.90 1.98 14.21
C GLU A 76 25.72 1.97 12.91
N LEU A 77 25.73 3.07 12.15
CA LEU A 77 26.53 3.18 10.93
C LEU A 77 28.04 3.24 11.22
N GLU A 78 28.45 3.95 12.28
CA GLU A 78 29.85 3.97 12.73
C GLU A 78 30.30 2.57 13.14
N LYS A 79 29.47 1.84 13.91
CA LYS A 79 29.73 0.45 14.27
C LYS A 79 29.88 -0.45 13.03
N PHE A 80 28.97 -0.32 12.07
CA PHE A 80 29.00 -1.10 10.82
C PHE A 80 30.31 -0.91 10.03
N VAL A 81 30.88 0.30 10.02
CA VAL A 81 32.15 0.57 9.33
C VAL A 81 33.37 0.05 10.09
N THR A 82 33.28 -0.19 11.40
CA THR A 82 34.39 -0.78 12.16
C THR A 82 34.51 -2.30 12.04
N GLU A 83 33.41 -2.97 11.65
CA GLU A 83 33.33 -4.43 11.54
C GLU A 83 34.00 -4.99 10.27
N THR A 84 34.31 -6.30 10.30
CA THR A 84 34.96 -7.05 9.21
C THR A 84 34.04 -7.16 8.00
N ASN A 85 34.60 -7.36 6.80
CA ASN A 85 33.80 -7.44 5.57
C ASN A 85 32.75 -8.57 5.62
N ALA A 86 33.12 -9.75 6.15
CA ALA A 86 32.20 -10.86 6.36
C ALA A 86 31.08 -10.53 7.37
N ASP A 87 31.40 -9.81 8.45
CA ASP A 87 30.42 -9.40 9.45
C ASP A 87 29.44 -8.37 8.88
N ARG A 88 29.92 -7.46 8.03
CA ARG A 88 29.08 -6.47 7.34
C ARG A 88 28.05 -7.11 6.41
N THR A 89 28.44 -8.12 5.64
CA THR A 89 27.50 -8.82 4.74
C THR A 89 26.45 -9.59 5.53
N LEU A 90 26.85 -10.25 6.62
CA LEU A 90 25.92 -10.93 7.53
C LEU A 90 24.94 -9.95 8.20
N LEU A 91 25.44 -8.82 8.69
CA LEU A 91 24.60 -7.77 9.27
C LEU A 91 23.62 -7.17 8.25
N LEU A 92 24.07 -6.93 7.03
CA LEU A 92 23.20 -6.41 5.96
C LEU A 92 22.08 -7.40 5.67
N TYR A 93 22.41 -8.68 5.53
CA TYR A 93 21.40 -9.73 5.30
C TYR A 93 20.40 -9.82 6.47
N ALA A 94 20.88 -9.79 7.72
CA ALA A 94 20.03 -9.80 8.90
C ALA A 94 19.09 -8.58 8.96
N ARG A 95 19.57 -7.38 8.59
CA ARG A 95 18.73 -6.17 8.51
C ARG A 95 17.70 -6.26 7.40
N VAL A 96 18.03 -6.85 6.25
CA VAL A 96 17.07 -7.10 5.17
C VAL A 96 15.97 -8.06 5.63
N LEU A 97 16.32 -9.14 6.33
CA LEU A 97 15.32 -10.05 6.92
C LEU A 97 14.44 -9.36 7.97
N GLN A 98 15.01 -8.52 8.82
CA GLN A 98 14.24 -7.73 9.79
C GLN A 98 13.28 -6.75 9.10
N LEU A 99 13.70 -6.14 8.00
CA LEU A 99 12.83 -5.28 7.18
C LEU A 99 11.69 -6.09 6.56
N ASP A 100 11.97 -7.27 6.01
CA ASP A 100 10.95 -8.15 5.44
C ASP A 100 9.88 -8.56 6.47
N GLN A 101 10.31 -8.87 7.70
CA GLN A 101 9.40 -9.14 8.82
C GLN A 101 8.54 -7.93 9.18
N LYS A 102 9.14 -6.74 9.28
CA LYS A 102 8.41 -5.50 9.61
C LYS A 102 7.43 -5.11 8.49
N VAL A 103 7.83 -5.25 7.23
CA VAL A 103 6.98 -5.00 6.06
C VAL A 103 5.82 -5.99 6.03
N SER A 104 6.09 -7.27 6.26
CA SER A 104 5.06 -8.31 6.37
C SER A 104 4.05 -8.01 7.50
N ALA A 105 4.53 -7.52 8.66
CA ALA A 105 3.66 -7.11 9.76
C ALA A 105 2.78 -5.90 9.39
N ILE A 106 3.34 -4.89 8.70
CA ILE A 106 2.58 -3.71 8.24
C ILE A 106 1.51 -4.12 7.22
N ALA A 107 1.83 -5.03 6.29
CA ALA A 107 0.88 -5.52 5.30
C ALA A 107 -0.35 -6.19 5.94
N ILE A 108 -0.17 -6.87 7.07
CA ILE A 108 -1.27 -7.49 7.83
C ILE A 108 -2.04 -6.44 8.66
N ALA A 109 -1.36 -5.40 9.14
CA ALA A 109 -1.91 -4.39 10.06
C ALA A 109 -2.77 -3.29 9.39
N THR A 110 -2.94 -3.30 8.07
CA THR A 110 -3.91 -2.41 7.40
C THR A 110 -5.34 -2.76 7.85
N GLY A 111 -5.77 -2.11 8.93
CA GLY A 111 -7.08 -2.32 9.55
C GLY A 111 -8.23 -2.15 8.55
N LYS A 112 -9.33 -2.88 8.79
CA LYS A 112 -10.56 -2.74 8.00
C LYS A 112 -11.04 -1.30 8.12
N TYR A 113 -10.95 -0.53 7.03
CA TYR A 113 -11.48 0.83 7.00
C TYR A 113 -13.00 0.78 7.13
N THR A 114 -13.53 1.41 8.18
CA THR A 114 -14.97 1.60 8.38
C THR A 114 -15.36 3.02 7.99
N VAL A 115 -16.39 3.15 7.17
CA VAL A 115 -16.92 4.46 6.76
C VAL A 115 -17.55 5.14 7.98
N SER A 116 -17.11 6.36 8.30
CA SER A 116 -17.69 7.16 9.39
C SER A 116 -19.19 7.42 9.16
N GLU A 117 -19.99 7.47 10.24
CA GLU A 117 -21.43 7.74 10.19
C GLU A 117 -21.73 9.08 9.51
N ALA A 118 -20.97 10.13 9.82
CA ALA A 118 -21.11 11.44 9.19
C ALA A 118 -20.90 11.37 7.66
N LEU A 119 -19.96 10.54 7.21
CA LEU A 119 -19.71 10.33 5.78
C LEU A 119 -20.85 9.53 5.13
N MET A 120 -21.42 8.55 5.86
CA MET A 120 -22.58 7.79 5.39
C MET A 120 -23.82 8.68 5.16
N ASP A 121 -24.11 9.61 6.07
CA ASP A 121 -25.21 10.56 5.92
C ASP A 121 -25.05 11.45 4.68
N ASN A 122 -23.82 11.90 4.44
CA ASN A 122 -23.51 12.71 3.27
C ASN A 122 -23.59 11.90 1.97
N ILE A 123 -23.14 10.64 1.97
CA ILE A 123 -23.32 9.72 0.85
C ILE A 123 -24.81 9.53 0.57
N GLN A 124 -25.64 9.33 1.61
CA GLN A 124 -27.07 9.18 1.47
C GLN A 124 -27.70 10.41 0.79
N LYS A 125 -27.43 11.61 1.32
CA LYS A 125 -27.94 12.88 0.77
C LYS A 125 -27.50 13.09 -0.68
N CYS A 126 -26.22 12.86 -0.99
CA CYS A 126 -25.70 12.99 -2.35
C CYS A 126 -26.29 11.94 -3.29
N SER A 127 -26.45 10.70 -2.83
CA SER A 127 -27.03 9.62 -3.63
C SER A 127 -28.48 9.91 -4.02
N PHE A 128 -29.26 10.48 -3.10
CA PHE A 128 -30.64 10.88 -3.36
C PHE A 128 -30.70 12.04 -4.37
N ALA A 129 -29.91 13.10 -4.15
CA ALA A 129 -29.84 14.25 -5.05
C ALA A 129 -29.42 13.86 -6.48
N VAL A 130 -28.47 12.92 -6.62
CA VAL A 130 -28.05 12.41 -7.94
C VAL A 130 -29.16 11.62 -8.63
N LEU A 131 -29.98 10.87 -7.87
CA LEU A 131 -31.09 10.07 -8.43
C LEU A 131 -32.26 10.94 -8.88
N LEU A 132 -32.54 12.04 -8.18
CA LEU A 132 -33.58 13.00 -8.56
C LEU A 132 -33.12 14.02 -9.61
N SER A 133 -31.84 14.00 -10.01
CA SER A 133 -31.31 14.97 -10.96
C SER A 133 -31.91 14.77 -12.36
N PRO A 134 -32.57 15.79 -12.96
CA PRO A 134 -33.12 15.69 -14.31
C PRO A 134 -32.03 15.61 -15.39
N LYS A 135 -30.80 16.02 -15.06
CA LYS A 135 -29.64 15.98 -15.97
C LYS A 135 -28.97 14.62 -16.05
N LEU A 136 -29.44 13.62 -15.30
CA LEU A 136 -28.90 12.27 -15.34
C LEU A 136 -29.43 11.53 -16.58
N GLY A 137 -28.92 11.93 -17.75
CA GLY A 137 -29.47 11.56 -19.07
C GLY A 137 -29.65 10.06 -19.33
N TYR A 138 -28.94 9.17 -18.61
CA TYR A 138 -29.14 7.73 -18.74
C TYR A 138 -28.92 7.00 -17.41
N TYR A 139 -30.02 6.57 -16.81
CA TYR A 139 -30.03 5.63 -15.68
C TYR A 139 -29.75 4.17 -16.10
N LYS A 140 -29.78 3.89 -17.41
CA LYS A 140 -29.99 2.54 -17.95
C LYS A 140 -28.79 1.58 -17.86
N LYS A 141 -27.56 2.01 -17.57
CA LYS A 141 -26.42 1.07 -17.37
C LYS A 141 -25.18 1.71 -16.73
N GLY A 142 -24.62 1.03 -15.73
CA GLY A 142 -23.20 1.16 -15.35
C GLY A 142 -22.88 2.07 -14.17
N ALA A 143 -21.60 2.47 -14.11
CA ALA A 143 -20.98 3.20 -13.00
C ALA A 143 -21.27 4.72 -13.02
N VAL A 144 -22.17 5.21 -13.86
CA VAL A 144 -22.41 6.66 -14.03
C VAL A 144 -22.95 7.32 -12.75
N PRO A 145 -23.98 6.79 -12.07
CA PRO A 145 -24.47 7.39 -10.83
C PRO A 145 -23.40 7.39 -9.73
N VAL A 146 -22.62 6.31 -9.65
CA VAL A 146 -21.51 6.17 -8.70
C VAL A 146 -20.45 7.23 -8.96
N LYS A 147 -20.02 7.40 -10.22
CA LYS A 147 -19.06 8.43 -10.62
C LYS A 147 -19.58 9.84 -10.30
N ARG A 148 -20.88 10.10 -10.51
CA ARG A 148 -21.49 11.39 -10.18
C ARG A 148 -21.52 11.65 -8.68
N VAL A 149 -21.92 10.68 -7.86
CA VAL A 149 -21.88 10.81 -6.39
C VAL A 149 -20.45 11.05 -5.91
N LEU A 150 -19.48 10.27 -6.40
CA LEU A 150 -18.08 10.47 -6.04
C LEU A 150 -17.55 11.85 -6.45
N ALA A 151 -17.91 12.33 -7.65
CA ALA A 151 -17.54 13.67 -8.12
C ALA A 151 -18.15 14.79 -7.25
N VAL A 152 -19.41 14.63 -6.82
CA VAL A 152 -20.06 15.57 -5.89
C VAL A 152 -19.36 15.55 -4.53
N LEU A 153 -19.04 14.37 -4.01
CA LEU A 153 -18.33 14.24 -2.74
C LEU A 153 -16.92 14.86 -2.79
N THR A 154 -16.19 14.71 -3.90
CA THR A 154 -14.89 15.36 -4.09
C THR A 154 -15.03 16.88 -4.22
N HIS A 155 -16.06 17.35 -4.91
CA HIS A 155 -16.29 18.78 -5.09
C HIS A 155 -16.69 19.48 -3.78
N LEU A 156 -17.43 18.79 -2.91
CA LEU A 156 -17.87 19.34 -1.63
C LEU A 156 -16.84 19.22 -0.50
N ASN A 157 -15.66 18.62 -0.75
CA ASN A 157 -14.63 18.34 0.26
C ASN A 157 -15.16 17.57 1.49
N VAL A 158 -16.19 16.74 1.27
CA VAL A 158 -16.81 15.91 2.34
C VAL A 158 -16.08 14.56 2.50
N ASN A 159 -15.10 14.31 1.63
CA ASN A 159 -14.32 13.09 1.61
C ASN A 159 -13.15 13.13 2.61
N PRO A 160 -12.76 11.98 3.18
CA PRO A 160 -11.48 11.86 3.85
C PRO A 160 -10.35 12.17 2.86
N PRO A 161 -9.27 12.84 3.31
CA PRO A 161 -8.19 13.32 2.44
C PRO A 161 -7.50 12.21 1.63
N ASP A 162 -7.60 10.95 2.08
CA ASP A 162 -6.83 9.83 1.54
C ASP A 162 -7.51 9.05 0.40
N ILE A 163 -8.66 9.50 -0.13
CA ILE A 163 -9.36 8.73 -1.20
C ILE A 163 -8.49 8.55 -2.46
N ALA A 164 -7.72 9.57 -2.83
CA ALA A 164 -6.87 9.52 -4.03
C ALA A 164 -5.64 8.63 -3.82
N THR A 165 -5.15 8.55 -2.59
CA THR A 165 -3.91 7.87 -2.23
C THR A 165 -4.14 6.41 -1.86
N ASN A 166 -5.26 6.10 -1.19
CA ASN A 166 -5.51 4.79 -0.63
C ASN A 166 -6.64 4.04 -1.38
N TYR A 167 -6.24 3.06 -2.18
CA TYR A 167 -7.15 2.22 -2.96
C TYR A 167 -8.17 1.45 -2.09
N HIS A 168 -7.77 1.00 -0.90
CA HIS A 168 -8.67 0.25 -0.01
C HIS A 168 -9.82 1.13 0.50
N VAL A 169 -9.49 2.36 0.92
CA VAL A 169 -10.47 3.36 1.36
C VAL A 169 -11.44 3.69 0.21
N TYR A 170 -10.90 3.94 -0.98
CA TYR A 170 -11.72 4.18 -2.17
C TYR A 170 -12.69 3.03 -2.48
N LYS A 171 -12.23 1.78 -2.37
CA LYS A 171 -13.04 0.59 -2.62
C LYS A 171 -14.21 0.48 -1.63
N GLU A 172 -13.97 0.71 -0.34
CA GLU A 172 -15.03 0.67 0.67
C GLU A 172 -16.02 1.82 0.52
N ILE A 173 -15.57 3.04 0.23
CA ILE A 173 -16.46 4.18 -0.04
C ILE A 173 -17.31 3.92 -1.30
N LYS A 174 -16.70 3.41 -2.38
CA LYS A 174 -17.43 3.03 -3.59
C LYS A 174 -18.48 1.95 -3.31
N LYS A 175 -18.20 1.00 -2.42
CA LYS A 175 -19.16 -0.03 -1.99
C LYS A 175 -20.32 0.59 -1.20
N ALA A 176 -20.03 1.50 -0.26
CA ALA A 176 -21.04 2.22 0.49
C ALA A 176 -21.97 3.07 -0.41
N VAL A 177 -21.40 3.78 -1.39
CA VAL A 177 -22.14 4.56 -2.39
C VAL A 177 -23.06 3.66 -3.23
N ASN A 178 -22.58 2.49 -3.69
CA ASN A 178 -23.40 1.54 -4.43
C ASN A 178 -24.56 1.00 -3.61
N HIS A 179 -24.30 0.66 -2.34
CA HIS A 179 -25.33 0.21 -1.42
C HIS A 179 -26.40 1.30 -1.25
N GLN A 180 -25.98 2.53 -0.96
CA GLN A 180 -26.95 3.62 -0.76
C GLN A 180 -27.74 3.96 -2.01
N LEU A 181 -27.11 4.02 -3.18
CA LEU A 181 -27.83 4.20 -4.44
C LEU A 181 -28.93 3.12 -4.63
N THR A 182 -28.62 1.86 -4.30
CA THR A 182 -29.61 0.78 -4.37
C THR A 182 -30.77 0.99 -3.40
N GLN A 183 -30.47 1.37 -2.16
CA GLN A 183 -31.50 1.63 -1.14
C GLN A 183 -32.40 2.80 -1.54
N GLN A 184 -31.81 3.95 -1.92
CA GLN A 184 -32.57 5.13 -2.31
C GLN A 184 -33.48 4.86 -3.53
N ARG A 185 -33.00 4.08 -4.51
CA ARG A 185 -33.83 3.63 -5.64
C ARG A 185 -35.02 2.78 -5.18
N SER A 186 -34.81 1.92 -4.19
CA SER A 186 -35.89 1.09 -3.61
C SER A 186 -36.94 1.97 -2.95
N THR A 187 -36.51 2.96 -2.15
CA THR A 187 -37.37 3.93 -1.48
C THR A 187 -38.20 4.73 -2.48
N ILE A 188 -37.56 5.32 -3.50
CA ILE A 188 -38.26 6.09 -4.55
C ILE A 188 -39.33 5.25 -5.24
N LYS A 189 -39.02 4.00 -5.61
CA LYS A 189 -40.00 3.10 -6.25
C LYS A 189 -41.18 2.78 -5.33
N LYS A 190 -40.94 2.58 -4.04
CA LYS A 190 -42.01 2.29 -3.07
C LYS A 190 -42.93 3.50 -2.89
N GLU A 191 -42.35 4.69 -2.76
CA GLU A 191 -43.15 5.91 -2.60
C GLU A 191 -43.94 6.24 -3.86
N LEU A 192 -43.34 6.07 -5.04
CA LEU A 192 -44.02 6.20 -6.33
C LEU A 192 -45.18 5.21 -6.48
N LYS A 193 -45.01 3.96 -6.02
CA LYS A 193 -46.10 2.99 -6.03
C LYS A 193 -47.21 3.41 -5.07
N SER A 194 -46.84 3.82 -3.85
CA SER A 194 -47.80 4.30 -2.86
C SER A 194 -48.54 5.56 -3.31
N SER A 195 -47.93 6.43 -4.12
CA SER A 195 -48.61 7.63 -4.61
C SER A 195 -49.67 7.31 -5.65
N VAL A 196 -49.42 6.31 -6.50
CA VAL A 196 -50.42 5.81 -7.46
C VAL A 196 -51.60 5.20 -6.71
N ASP A 197 -51.32 4.34 -5.73
CA ASP A 197 -52.38 3.66 -4.96
C ASP A 197 -53.25 4.65 -4.16
N LYS A 198 -52.67 5.77 -3.71
CA LYS A 198 -53.35 6.81 -2.91
C LYS A 198 -53.86 7.99 -3.75
N ASN A 199 -53.67 7.98 -5.08
CA ASN A 199 -53.97 9.12 -5.96
C ASN A 199 -53.36 10.45 -5.48
N LYS A 200 -52.13 10.42 -4.92
CA LYS A 200 -51.44 11.64 -4.46
C LYS A 200 -51.15 12.57 -5.65
N SER A 201 -51.22 13.87 -5.43
CA SER A 201 -50.80 14.85 -6.43
C SER A 201 -49.28 14.78 -6.67
N ILE A 202 -48.80 15.19 -7.86
CA ILE A 202 -47.37 15.24 -8.18
C ILE A 202 -46.60 16.10 -7.16
N TYR A 203 -47.24 17.17 -6.68
CA TYR A 203 -46.70 18.04 -5.66
C TYR A 203 -46.52 17.31 -4.32
N GLU A 204 -47.56 16.64 -3.82
CA GLU A 204 -47.50 15.86 -2.57
C GLU A 204 -46.45 14.76 -2.64
N LEU A 205 -46.35 14.07 -3.78
CA LEU A 205 -45.32 13.05 -3.99
C LEU A 205 -43.92 13.67 -3.88
N ALA A 206 -43.65 14.76 -4.59
CA ALA A 206 -42.35 15.39 -4.60
C ALA A 206 -41.95 15.93 -3.21
N VAL A 207 -42.90 16.53 -2.48
CA VAL A 207 -42.67 16.99 -1.10
C VAL A 207 -42.34 15.81 -0.20
N SER A 208 -43.13 14.72 -0.26
CA SER A 208 -42.88 13.52 0.55
C SER A 208 -41.56 12.81 0.24
N LEU A 209 -41.09 12.88 -1.02
CA LEU A 209 -39.79 12.32 -1.40
C LEU A 209 -38.63 13.15 -0.85
N VAL A 210 -38.80 14.46 -0.71
CA VAL A 210 -37.72 15.40 -0.41
C VAL A 210 -37.65 15.77 1.08
N GLU A 211 -38.68 15.48 1.87
CA GLU A 211 -38.85 15.87 3.28
C GLU A 211 -37.61 15.59 4.16
N ASP A 212 -36.98 14.42 4.02
CA ASP A 212 -35.79 14.03 4.79
C ASP A 212 -34.45 14.53 4.19
N THR A 213 -34.51 15.38 3.16
CA THR A 213 -33.34 15.79 2.39
C THR A 213 -33.21 17.31 2.29
N LYS A 214 -32.01 17.80 1.96
CA LYS A 214 -31.74 19.23 1.72
C LYS A 214 -32.15 19.68 0.32
N CYS A 215 -32.89 18.86 -0.43
CA CYS A 215 -33.33 19.24 -1.78
C CYS A 215 -34.51 20.21 -1.69
N VAL A 216 -34.66 21.07 -2.69
CA VAL A 216 -35.80 22.00 -2.81
C VAL A 216 -36.55 21.66 -4.08
N THR A 217 -37.85 21.45 -3.98
CA THR A 217 -38.72 21.16 -5.12
C THR A 217 -39.13 22.46 -5.81
N ASN A 218 -38.62 22.70 -7.02
CA ASN A 218 -39.08 23.78 -7.88
C ASN A 218 -39.93 23.20 -9.01
N PHE A 219 -41.10 23.77 -9.24
CA PHE A 219 -42.02 23.38 -10.30
C PHE A 219 -42.13 24.50 -11.32
N ASP A 220 -41.39 24.39 -12.42
CA ASP A 220 -41.66 25.20 -13.61
C ASP A 220 -42.65 24.42 -14.49
N LEU A 221 -43.94 24.75 -14.34
CA LEU A 221 -44.97 24.30 -15.27
C LEU A 221 -44.78 25.10 -16.56
N TYR A 222 -44.03 24.54 -17.50
CA TYR A 222 -44.04 25.00 -18.88
C TYR A 222 -45.44 24.74 -19.47
N PHE A 223 -46.34 25.71 -19.32
CA PHE A 223 -47.50 25.82 -20.18
C PHE A 223 -46.98 26.10 -21.59
N GLY A 224 -46.82 25.05 -22.39
CA GLY A 224 -46.65 25.21 -23.82
C GLY A 224 -47.84 26.00 -24.35
N ARG A 225 -47.61 27.22 -24.83
CA ARG A 225 -48.53 27.87 -25.75
C ARG A 225 -48.63 26.96 -26.98
N VAL A 226 -49.77 26.29 -27.09
CA VAL A 226 -50.24 25.64 -28.31
C VAL A 226 -50.53 26.72 -29.36
#